data_AF-A0A9E3Y3B3-F1
#
_entry.id   AF-A0A9E3Y3B3-F1
#
_cell.length_a   1.000
_cell.length_b   1.000
_cell.length_c   1.000
_cell.angle_alpha   90.00
_cell.angle_beta   90.00
_cell.angle_gamma   90.00
#
_symmetry.space_group_name_H-M   'P 1'
#
loop_
_entity.id
_entity.type
_entity.pdbx_description
1 polymer ?
#
loop_
_entity_poly.entity_id
_entity_poly.type
_entity_poly.pdbx_seq_one_letter_code
_entity_poly.pdbx_strand_id
1 'polypeptide(L)'
;MEAGDEVERRRALNRMKALATGLLVAAAVVFVVARRFDSVAAGYVEAFAEAAMVGALADWFAVTALFRHPLGLPIPHTAIIPERKDDIGRGLGTFVQGNFLSGPVIADKIASVGVAARIGEYLADPVNAAKIGHSAGDAVAAAVDVLRDEDVAPVIEQMVTDRVGAVPAAPLAARILEAAMVDGHHQLAIDSLLAGVSGYLDRNETSLRQRLGEESPWWVPEPIDDRVFARLTDAIRRFVAEVGGQPDHQVRLHFDERARDLVERLRTSPELEARGEELKAQLLAHPSVRAWTSTLWQDLKSAMVDAAGDPKSELRARLEDGIVRL
;
A
#
# COMPACT_ATOMS: atom_id res chain seq x y z
N MET A 1 31.06 -37.15 -30.19
CA MET A 1 31.40 -38.32 -29.36
C MET A 1 30.27 -39.35 -29.32
N GLU A 2 29.00 -38.96 -29.41
CA GLU A 2 27.84 -39.87 -29.33
C GLU A 2 27.66 -40.86 -30.51
N ALA A 3 28.04 -40.48 -31.74
CA ALA A 3 27.81 -41.35 -32.91
C ALA A 3 28.69 -42.61 -32.95
N GLY A 4 29.88 -42.59 -32.33
CA GLY A 4 30.76 -43.75 -32.23
C GLY A 4 30.24 -44.78 -31.23
N ASP A 5 29.73 -44.31 -30.09
CA ASP A 5 29.18 -45.15 -29.01
C ASP A 5 27.89 -45.87 -29.46
N GLU A 6 27.03 -45.20 -30.23
CA GLU A 6 25.81 -45.81 -30.79
C GLU A 6 26.11 -46.96 -31.76
N VAL A 7 27.13 -46.82 -32.61
CA VAL A 7 27.53 -47.87 -33.56
C VAL A 7 28.10 -49.09 -32.82
N GLU A 8 28.89 -48.86 -31.76
CA GLU A 8 29.46 -49.92 -30.94
C GLU A 8 28.38 -50.68 -30.17
N ARG A 9 27.44 -49.97 -29.54
CA ARG A 9 26.29 -50.55 -28.85
C ARG A 9 25.42 -51.41 -29.79
N ARG A 10 25.14 -50.93 -31.00
CA ARG A 10 24.39 -51.71 -32.02
C ARG A 10 25.10 -52.99 -32.41
N ARG A 11 26.42 -52.94 -32.61
CA ARG A 11 27.23 -54.13 -32.92
C ARG A 11 27.24 -55.13 -31.77
N ALA A 12 27.36 -54.66 -30.53
CA ALA A 12 27.27 -55.51 -29.34
C ALA A 12 25.90 -56.17 -29.23
N LEU A 13 24.82 -55.40 -29.42
CA LEU A 13 23.45 -55.88 -29.36
C LEU A 13 23.15 -56.93 -30.44
N ASN A 14 23.59 -56.70 -31.68
CA ASN A 14 23.43 -57.67 -32.77
C ASN A 14 24.20 -58.97 -32.52
N ARG A 15 25.40 -58.89 -31.93
CA ARG A 15 26.19 -60.06 -31.55
C ARG A 15 25.51 -60.87 -30.47
N MET A 16 25.00 -60.21 -29.43
CA MET A 16 24.23 -60.87 -28.37
C MET A 16 22.97 -61.52 -28.90
N LYS A 17 22.23 -60.84 -29.79
CA LYS A 17 21.06 -61.43 -30.47
C LYS A 17 21.44 -62.66 -31.28
N ALA A 18 22.50 -62.59 -32.07
CA ALA A 18 22.97 -63.72 -32.87
C ALA A 18 23.38 -64.90 -31.98
N LEU A 19 24.06 -64.65 -30.87
CA LEU A 19 24.45 -65.68 -29.90
C LEU A 19 23.23 -66.29 -29.21
N ALA A 20 22.28 -65.48 -28.73
CA ALA A 20 21.06 -65.95 -28.09
C ALA A 20 20.19 -66.78 -29.04
N THR A 21 19.97 -66.30 -30.27
CA THR A 21 19.24 -67.05 -31.30
C THR A 21 20.00 -68.32 -31.70
N GLY A 22 21.33 -68.26 -31.79
CA GLY A 22 22.17 -69.42 -32.09
C GLY A 22 22.07 -70.50 -31.01
N LEU A 23 22.11 -70.11 -29.73
CA LEU A 23 21.90 -71.03 -28.60
C LEU A 23 20.49 -71.63 -28.59
N LEU A 24 19.46 -70.84 -28.90
CA LEU A 24 18.09 -71.34 -29.02
C LEU A 24 17.96 -72.38 -30.15
N VAL A 25 18.52 -72.08 -31.33
CA VAL A 25 18.52 -73.02 -32.46
C VAL A 25 19.33 -74.28 -32.11
N ALA A 26 20.48 -74.14 -31.44
CA ALA A 26 21.27 -75.28 -30.99
C ALA A 26 20.47 -76.15 -30.01
N ALA A 27 19.78 -75.57 -29.03
CA ALA A 27 18.90 -76.30 -28.11
C ALA A 27 17.78 -77.02 -28.87
N ALA A 28 17.15 -76.37 -29.86
CA ALA A 28 16.11 -76.98 -30.69
C ALA A 28 16.65 -78.16 -31.52
N VAL A 29 17.84 -78.04 -32.10
CA VAL A 29 18.50 -79.14 -32.83
C VAL A 29 18.83 -80.29 -31.89
N VAL A 30 19.40 -80.01 -30.72
CA VAL A 30 19.71 -81.04 -29.70
C VAL A 30 18.43 -81.76 -29.26
N PHE A 31 17.33 -81.03 -29.06
CA PHE A 31 16.02 -81.62 -28.75
C PHE A 31 15.54 -82.58 -29.85
N VAL A 32 15.54 -82.15 -31.11
CA VAL A 32 15.09 -82.99 -32.25
C VAL A 32 15.97 -84.23 -32.43
N VAL A 33 17.29 -84.09 -32.28
CA VAL A 33 18.24 -85.20 -32.39
C VAL A 33 18.09 -86.18 -31.23
N ALA A 34 18.03 -85.69 -29.99
CA ALA A 34 17.88 -86.52 -28.80
C ALA A 34 16.58 -87.35 -28.85
N ARG A 35 15.49 -86.75 -29.33
CA ARG A 35 14.19 -87.41 -29.51
C ARG A 35 14.22 -88.58 -30.51
N ARG A 36 15.25 -88.70 -31.35
CA ARG A 36 15.38 -89.78 -32.33
C ARG A 36 16.03 -91.06 -31.77
N PHE A 37 16.56 -91.03 -30.55
CA PHE A 37 17.25 -92.16 -29.92
C PHE A 37 16.47 -92.69 -28.70
N ASP A 38 16.17 -94.00 -28.67
CA ASP A 38 15.46 -94.67 -27.57
C ASP A 38 16.42 -95.11 -26.45
N SER A 39 17.11 -94.16 -25.80
CA SER A 39 17.98 -94.46 -24.65
C SER A 39 17.68 -93.56 -23.45
N VAL A 40 17.89 -94.08 -22.23
CA VAL A 40 17.66 -93.33 -20.98
C VAL A 40 18.51 -92.05 -20.92
N ALA A 41 19.75 -92.10 -21.42
CA ALA A 41 20.62 -90.93 -21.50
C ALA A 41 20.10 -89.88 -22.49
N ALA A 42 19.55 -90.32 -23.63
CA ALA A 42 18.92 -89.41 -24.59
C ALA A 42 17.68 -88.71 -24.01
N GLY A 43 16.90 -89.39 -23.16
CA GLY A 43 15.76 -88.80 -22.47
C GLY A 43 16.11 -87.62 -21.55
N TYR A 44 17.23 -87.70 -20.81
CA TYR A 44 17.69 -86.57 -19.99
C TYR A 44 18.13 -85.37 -20.84
N VAL A 45 18.78 -85.63 -21.99
CA VAL A 45 19.21 -84.58 -22.92
C VAL A 45 18.01 -83.93 -23.61
N GLU A 46 16.99 -84.72 -23.99
CA GLU A 46 15.72 -84.23 -24.53
C GLU A 46 15.05 -83.27 -23.55
N ALA A 47 14.84 -83.69 -22.29
CA ALA A 47 14.19 -82.88 -21.27
C ALA A 47 14.96 -81.57 -20.97
N PHE A 48 16.30 -81.63 -20.93
CA PHE A 48 17.12 -80.43 -20.74
C PHE A 48 16.99 -79.46 -21.91
N ALA A 49 17.07 -79.97 -23.14
CA ALA A 49 16.96 -79.16 -24.35
C ALA A 49 15.55 -78.56 -24.51
N GLU A 50 14.51 -79.32 -24.16
CA GLU A 50 13.13 -78.84 -24.11
C GLU A 50 12.96 -77.71 -23.09
N ALA A 51 13.43 -77.91 -21.86
CA ALA A 51 13.37 -76.89 -20.82
C ALA A 51 14.14 -75.61 -21.20
N ALA A 52 15.32 -75.75 -21.79
CA ALA A 52 16.12 -74.62 -22.27
C ALA A 52 15.41 -73.85 -23.40
N MET A 53 14.81 -74.56 -24.36
CA MET A 53 14.07 -73.96 -25.47
C MET A 53 12.82 -73.22 -24.99
N VAL A 54 12.00 -73.88 -24.15
CA VAL A 54 10.78 -73.28 -23.59
C VAL A 54 11.10 -72.09 -22.69
N GLY A 55 12.14 -72.20 -21.86
CA GLY A 55 12.59 -71.10 -20.99
C GLY A 55 13.05 -69.88 -21.78
N ALA A 56 13.83 -70.08 -22.85
CA ALA A 56 14.26 -69.00 -23.73
C ALA A 56 13.10 -68.33 -24.47
N LEU A 57 12.09 -69.10 -24.91
CA LEU A 57 10.87 -68.55 -25.52
C LEU A 57 10.02 -67.75 -24.52
N ALA A 58 9.93 -68.21 -23.27
CA ALA A 58 9.19 -67.53 -22.22
C ALA A 58 9.82 -66.19 -21.84
N ASP A 59 11.14 -66.12 -21.69
CA ASP A 59 11.86 -64.88 -21.40
C ASP A 59 11.70 -63.87 -22.55
N TRP A 60 11.86 -64.34 -23.80
CA TRP A 60 11.60 -63.51 -24.99
C TRP A 60 10.16 -62.96 -25.00
N PHE A 61 9.18 -63.81 -24.68
CA PHE A 61 7.78 -63.39 -24.60
C PHE A 61 7.58 -62.34 -23.51
N ALA A 62 8.14 -62.50 -22.31
CA ALA A 62 7.96 -61.58 -21.19
C ALA A 62 8.53 -60.18 -21.51
N VAL A 63 9.76 -60.11 -22.03
CA VAL A 63 10.38 -58.84 -22.42
C VAL A 63 9.62 -58.21 -23.59
N THR A 64 9.21 -59.00 -24.58
CA THR A 64 8.44 -58.48 -25.71
C THR A 64 7.09 -57.95 -25.24
N ALA A 65 6.35 -58.70 -24.43
CA ALA A 65 5.07 -58.32 -23.85
C ALA A 65 5.13 -57.08 -22.96
N LEU A 66 6.29 -56.74 -22.40
CA LEU A 66 6.45 -55.49 -21.66
C LEU A 66 6.39 -54.27 -22.59
N PHE A 67 6.96 -54.37 -23.80
CA PHE A 67 7.16 -53.22 -24.70
C PHE A 67 6.28 -53.23 -25.96
N ARG A 68 5.84 -54.40 -26.45
CA ARG A 68 5.16 -54.61 -27.74
C ARG A 68 4.26 -55.85 -27.71
N HIS A 69 3.46 -56.03 -28.75
CA HIS A 69 2.73 -57.28 -28.98
C HIS A 69 3.67 -58.36 -29.57
N PRO A 70 3.80 -59.55 -28.95
CA PRO A 70 4.63 -60.63 -29.45
C PRO A 70 4.12 -61.11 -30.82
N LEU A 71 5.03 -61.33 -31.77
CA LEU A 71 4.73 -61.64 -33.18
C LEU A 71 3.82 -60.62 -33.90
N GLY A 72 3.54 -59.45 -33.31
CA GLY A 72 2.59 -58.48 -33.83
C GLY A 72 1.11 -58.86 -33.63
N LEU A 73 0.82 -59.89 -32.84
CA LEU A 73 -0.54 -60.35 -32.57
C LEU A 73 -1.11 -59.66 -31.32
N PRO A 74 -2.35 -59.14 -31.34
CA PRO A 74 -2.97 -58.44 -30.22
C PRO A 74 -3.40 -59.43 -29.13
N ILE A 75 -2.41 -60.01 -28.43
CA ILE A 75 -2.64 -60.89 -27.28
C ILE A 75 -3.02 -60.02 -26.08
N PRO A 76 -4.12 -60.31 -25.36
CA PRO A 76 -4.50 -59.59 -24.16
C PRO A 76 -3.36 -59.55 -23.13
N HIS A 77 -3.21 -58.43 -22.41
CA HIS A 77 -2.18 -58.24 -21.38
C HIS A 77 -0.72 -58.28 -21.90
N THR A 78 -0.48 -57.74 -23.11
CA THR A 78 0.86 -57.50 -23.68
C THR A 78 1.01 -56.02 -24.06
N ALA A 79 2.19 -55.56 -24.48
CA ALA A 79 2.52 -54.14 -24.59
C ALA A 79 2.21 -53.32 -23.31
N ILE A 80 2.55 -53.87 -22.14
CA ILE A 80 2.17 -53.32 -20.82
C ILE A 80 2.60 -51.84 -20.64
N ILE A 81 3.83 -51.49 -21.02
CA ILE A 81 4.34 -50.12 -20.87
C ILE A 81 3.58 -49.13 -21.78
N PRO A 82 3.45 -49.37 -23.10
CA PRO A 82 2.63 -48.52 -23.97
C PRO A 82 1.17 -48.36 -23.48
N GLU A 83 0.54 -49.44 -23.03
CA GLU A 83 -0.86 -49.43 -22.59
C GLU A 83 -1.06 -48.67 -21.26
N ARG A 84 -0.09 -48.75 -20.33
CA ARG A 84 -0.16 -48.09 -19.00
C ARG A 84 0.70 -46.85 -18.86
N LYS A 85 1.19 -46.27 -19.95
CA LYS A 85 2.09 -45.10 -19.93
C LYS A 85 1.52 -43.92 -19.13
N ASP A 86 0.20 -43.70 -19.21
CA ASP A 86 -0.45 -42.56 -18.57
C ASP A 86 -0.57 -42.78 -17.05
N ASP A 87 -0.81 -44.02 -16.61
CA ASP A 87 -0.79 -44.40 -15.19
C ASP A 87 0.61 -44.23 -14.59
N ILE A 88 1.63 -44.69 -15.31
CA ILE A 88 3.03 -44.56 -14.91
C ILE A 88 3.42 -43.07 -14.83
N GLY A 89 3.01 -42.27 -15.82
CA GLY A 89 3.23 -40.83 -15.84
C GLY A 89 2.57 -40.11 -14.66
N ARG A 90 1.32 -40.46 -14.31
CA ARG A 90 0.63 -39.94 -13.12
C ARG A 90 1.35 -40.30 -11.82
N GLY A 91 1.81 -41.56 -11.70
CA GLY A 91 2.57 -42.01 -10.54
C GLY A 91 3.89 -41.25 -10.38
N LEU A 92 4.63 -41.09 -11.47
CA LEU A 92 5.88 -40.33 -11.47
C LEU A 92 5.65 -38.84 -11.17
N GLY A 93 4.60 -38.24 -11.73
CA GLY A 93 4.21 -36.86 -11.44
C GLY A 93 3.89 -36.65 -9.96
N THR A 94 3.09 -37.55 -9.37
CA THR A 94 2.75 -37.53 -7.94
C THR A 94 4.00 -37.67 -7.07
N PHE A 95 4.92 -38.56 -7.44
CA PHE A 95 6.19 -38.73 -6.74
C PHE A 95 7.06 -37.47 -6.79
N VAL A 96 7.23 -36.87 -7.97
CA VAL A 96 8.02 -35.64 -8.14
C VAL A 96 7.39 -34.49 -7.36
N GLN A 97 6.06 -34.36 -7.43
CA GLN A 97 5.34 -33.31 -6.70
C GLN A 97 5.49 -33.47 -5.18
N GLY A 98 5.34 -34.70 -4.66
CA GLY A 98 5.44 -34.97 -3.23
C GLY A 98 6.85 -34.86 -2.67
N ASN A 99 7.88 -35.26 -3.43
CA ASN A 99 9.25 -35.36 -2.92
C ASN A 99 10.13 -34.16 -3.29
N PHE A 100 9.90 -33.53 -4.44
CA PHE A 100 10.80 -32.47 -4.97
C PHE A 100 10.14 -31.10 -5.10
N LEU A 101 8.80 -31.04 -5.17
CA LEU A 101 8.06 -29.77 -5.28
C LEU A 101 7.17 -29.51 -4.05
N SER A 102 7.52 -30.07 -2.90
CA SER A 102 6.82 -29.78 -1.66
C SER A 102 7.16 -28.35 -1.20
N GLY A 103 6.18 -27.65 -0.62
CA GLY A 103 6.37 -26.31 -0.07
C GLY A 103 7.64 -26.15 0.78
N PRO A 104 7.93 -27.08 1.72
CA PRO A 104 9.16 -27.03 2.52
C PRO A 104 10.45 -27.13 1.70
N VAL A 105 10.52 -28.02 0.70
CA VAL A 105 11.71 -28.18 -0.16
C VAL A 105 11.95 -26.94 -1.02
N ILE A 106 10.87 -26.36 -1.55
CA ILE A 106 10.95 -25.11 -2.32
C ILE A 106 11.40 -23.96 -1.42
N ALA A 107 10.83 -23.83 -0.22
CA ALA A 107 11.18 -22.78 0.73
C ALA A 107 12.66 -22.88 1.15
N ASP A 108 13.13 -24.08 1.51
CA ASP A 108 14.53 -24.32 1.89
C ASP A 108 15.48 -24.03 0.71
N LYS A 109 15.08 -24.38 -0.51
CA LYS A 109 15.85 -24.05 -1.71
C LYS A 109 15.93 -22.55 -1.94
N ILE A 110 14.82 -21.81 -1.82
CA ILE A 110 14.79 -20.34 -1.93
C ILE A 110 15.68 -19.69 -0.86
N ALA A 111 15.61 -20.18 0.38
CA ALA A 111 16.46 -19.72 1.48
C ALA A 111 17.95 -19.98 1.20
N SER A 112 18.30 -21.17 0.70
CA SER A 112 19.68 -21.54 0.37
C SER A 112 20.31 -20.68 -0.74
N VAL A 113 19.48 -20.14 -1.64
CA VAL A 113 19.94 -19.25 -2.72
C VAL A 113 20.22 -17.84 -2.18
N GLY A 114 19.73 -17.49 -0.99
CA GLY A 114 20.00 -16.19 -0.35
C GLY A 114 19.38 -15.02 -1.11
N VAL A 115 18.21 -15.24 -1.74
CA VAL A 115 17.55 -14.21 -2.58
C VAL A 115 17.29 -12.93 -1.79
N ALA A 116 16.83 -13.05 -0.54
CA ALA A 116 16.59 -11.90 0.33
C ALA A 116 17.88 -11.11 0.61
N ALA A 117 19.00 -11.79 0.91
CA ALA A 117 20.29 -11.14 1.15
C ALA A 117 20.80 -10.41 -0.09
N ARG A 118 20.68 -11.02 -1.28
CA ARG A 118 21.06 -10.38 -2.54
C ARG A 118 20.19 -9.16 -2.87
N ILE A 119 18.89 -9.21 -2.57
CA ILE A 119 18.01 -8.06 -2.73
C ILE A 119 18.41 -6.95 -1.76
N GLY A 120 18.70 -7.28 -0.50
CA GLY A 120 19.20 -6.31 0.49
C GLY A 120 20.51 -5.66 0.06
N GLU A 121 21.50 -6.45 -0.37
CA GLU A 121 22.77 -5.93 -0.90
C GLU A 121 22.57 -5.04 -2.13
N TYR A 122 21.63 -5.41 -3.02
CA TYR A 122 21.29 -4.61 -4.19
C TYR A 122 20.62 -3.28 -3.80
N LEU A 123 19.73 -3.27 -2.80
CA LEU A 123 19.06 -2.07 -2.31
C LEU A 123 19.98 -1.17 -1.47
N ALA A 124 20.98 -1.74 -0.81
CA ALA A 124 21.96 -1.01 -0.02
C ALA A 124 22.99 -0.25 -0.88
N ASP A 125 23.14 -0.61 -2.16
CA ASP A 125 23.98 0.14 -3.11
C ASP A 125 23.30 1.47 -3.47
N PRO A 126 23.91 2.63 -3.16
CA PRO A 126 23.33 3.95 -3.43
C PRO A 126 22.93 4.17 -4.90
N VAL A 127 23.64 3.56 -5.85
CA VAL A 127 23.34 3.70 -7.28
C VAL A 127 22.05 2.97 -7.65
N ASN A 128 21.80 1.82 -7.05
CA ASN A 128 20.59 1.02 -7.30
C ASN A 128 19.41 1.53 -6.49
N ALA A 129 19.66 1.98 -5.25
CA ALA A 129 18.69 2.69 -4.42
C ALA A 129 18.15 3.93 -5.14
N ALA A 130 19.01 4.74 -5.77
CA ALA A 130 18.59 5.90 -6.56
C ALA A 130 17.74 5.50 -7.77
N LYS A 131 18.09 4.42 -8.49
CA LYS A 131 17.28 3.93 -9.63
C LYS A 131 15.90 3.45 -9.20
N ILE A 132 15.83 2.67 -8.11
CA ILE A 132 14.56 2.18 -7.57
C ILE A 132 13.76 3.34 -6.97
N GLY A 133 14.41 4.27 -6.28
CA GLY A 133 13.83 5.50 -5.77
C GLY A 133 13.22 6.36 -6.88
N HIS A 134 13.91 6.49 -8.01
CA HIS A 134 13.38 7.15 -9.21
C HIS A 134 12.14 6.45 -9.76
N SER A 135 12.20 5.14 -10.00
CA SER A 135 11.05 4.39 -10.53
C SER A 135 9.87 4.35 -9.55
N ALA A 136 10.15 4.30 -8.25
CA ALA A 136 9.13 4.39 -7.20
C ALA A 136 8.51 5.79 -7.14
N GLY A 137 9.33 6.85 -7.26
CA GLY A 137 8.86 8.24 -7.34
C GLY A 137 7.97 8.46 -8.56
N ASP A 138 8.38 7.98 -9.73
CA ASP A 138 7.58 8.06 -10.96
C ASP A 138 6.27 7.27 -10.84
N ALA A 139 6.30 6.09 -10.21
CA ALA A 139 5.10 5.29 -9.95
C ALA A 139 4.13 5.98 -8.97
N VAL A 140 4.65 6.63 -7.92
CA VAL A 140 3.85 7.43 -6.99
C VAL A 140 3.27 8.65 -7.68
N ALA A 141 4.06 9.37 -8.49
CA ALA A 141 3.58 10.50 -9.28
C ALA A 141 2.44 10.07 -10.22
N ALA A 142 2.63 8.97 -10.95
CA ALA A 142 1.62 8.43 -11.84
C ALA A 142 0.36 7.99 -11.08
N ALA A 143 0.51 7.33 -9.92
CA ALA A 143 -0.62 6.93 -9.09
C ALA A 143 -1.43 8.15 -8.59
N VAL A 144 -0.74 9.20 -8.15
CA VAL A 144 -1.37 10.46 -7.71
C VAL A 144 -2.03 11.20 -8.88
N ASP A 145 -1.43 11.18 -10.06
CA ASP A 145 -1.99 11.81 -11.27
C ASP A 145 -3.27 11.11 -11.73
N VAL A 146 -3.32 9.77 -11.65
CA VAL A 146 -4.52 8.97 -11.97
C VAL A 146 -5.68 9.25 -11.03
N LEU A 147 -5.43 9.69 -9.77
CA LEU A 147 -6.49 10.07 -8.86
C LEU A 147 -7.18 11.34 -9.35
N ARG A 148 -8.46 11.21 -9.70
CA ARG A 148 -9.29 12.34 -10.12
C ARG A 148 -9.67 13.18 -8.91
N ASP A 149 -9.55 14.49 -9.06
CA ASP A 149 -9.84 15.44 -7.97
C ASP A 149 -11.31 15.37 -7.54
N GLU A 150 -12.20 15.12 -8.49
CA GLU A 150 -13.65 14.92 -8.28
C GLU A 150 -13.98 13.72 -7.38
N ASP A 151 -13.11 12.71 -7.32
CA ASP A 151 -13.31 11.50 -6.49
C ASP A 151 -12.67 11.65 -5.10
N VAL A 152 -11.54 12.35 -4.99
CA VAL A 152 -10.76 12.46 -3.74
C VAL A 152 -11.23 13.62 -2.86
N ALA A 153 -11.60 14.76 -3.45
CA ALA A 153 -12.01 15.94 -2.68
C ALA A 153 -13.18 15.64 -1.73
N PRO A 154 -14.25 14.90 -2.12
CA PRO A 154 -15.32 14.53 -1.20
C PRO A 154 -14.88 13.63 -0.05
N VAL A 155 -13.92 12.73 -0.28
CA VAL A 155 -13.39 11.84 0.77
C VAL A 155 -12.61 12.63 1.82
N ILE A 156 -11.77 13.58 1.36
CA ILE A 156 -11.03 14.47 2.26
C ILE A 156 -11.98 15.39 3.02
N GLU A 157 -12.98 15.97 2.34
CA GLU A 157 -14.01 16.78 2.97
C GLU A 157 -14.72 16.02 4.09
N GLN A 158 -15.14 14.77 3.81
CA GLN A 158 -15.80 13.93 4.79
C GLN A 158 -14.88 13.63 5.97
N MET A 159 -13.62 13.27 5.71
CA MET A 159 -12.64 13.00 6.78
C MET A 159 -12.39 14.22 7.67
N VAL A 160 -12.27 15.42 7.09
CA VAL A 160 -12.11 16.68 7.84
C VAL A 160 -13.38 16.96 8.65
N THR A 161 -14.55 16.82 8.03
CA THR A 161 -15.85 17.08 8.67
C THR A 161 -16.09 16.14 9.84
N ASP A 162 -15.81 14.84 9.69
CA ASP A 162 -15.94 13.84 10.74
C ASP A 162 -14.97 14.11 11.88
N ARG A 163 -13.70 14.44 11.56
CA ARG A 163 -12.66 14.68 12.56
C ARG A 163 -12.91 15.95 13.36
N VAL A 164 -13.31 17.03 12.70
CA VAL A 164 -13.66 18.31 13.33
C VAL A 164 -14.97 18.18 14.09
N GLY A 165 -15.95 17.47 13.53
CA GLY A 165 -17.24 17.18 14.17
C GLY A 165 -17.08 16.47 15.51
N ALA A 166 -16.13 15.55 15.63
CA ALA A 166 -15.84 14.82 16.87
C ALA A 166 -15.25 15.68 18.00
N VAL A 167 -14.76 16.89 17.72
CA VAL A 167 -14.18 17.77 18.75
C VAL A 167 -15.26 18.74 19.26
N PRO A 168 -15.54 18.76 20.58
CA PRO A 168 -16.50 19.71 21.16
C PRO A 168 -16.05 21.16 20.95
N ALA A 169 -16.91 21.99 20.35
CA ALA A 169 -16.54 23.35 19.95
C ALA A 169 -16.28 24.28 21.16
N ALA A 170 -17.16 24.25 22.16
CA ALA A 170 -17.08 25.15 23.30
C ALA A 170 -15.85 24.91 24.21
N PRO A 171 -15.51 23.67 24.59
CA PRO A 171 -14.27 23.38 25.33
C PRO A 171 -12.99 23.75 24.56
N LEU A 172 -12.98 23.60 23.24
CA LEU A 172 -11.84 24.02 22.41
C LEU A 172 -11.70 25.54 22.40
N ALA A 173 -12.80 26.26 22.22
CA ALA A 173 -12.82 27.73 22.29
C ALA A 173 -12.35 28.24 23.66
N ALA A 174 -12.76 27.58 24.75
CA ALA A 174 -12.30 27.89 26.10
C ALA A 174 -10.77 27.75 26.23
N ARG A 175 -10.18 26.67 25.70
CA ARG A 175 -8.72 26.45 25.73
C ARG A 175 -7.94 27.50 24.95
N ILE A 176 -8.42 27.87 23.76
CA ILE A 176 -7.79 28.90 22.93
C ILE A 176 -7.86 30.26 23.63
N LEU A 177 -9.04 30.63 24.15
CA LEU A 177 -9.23 31.90 24.85
C LEU A 177 -8.40 31.97 26.14
N GLU A 178 -8.32 30.88 26.89
CA GLU A 178 -7.46 30.79 28.08
C GLU A 178 -5.97 30.96 27.74
N ALA A 179 -5.48 30.28 26.70
CA ALA A 179 -4.09 30.45 26.25
C ALA A 179 -3.80 31.90 25.82
N ALA A 180 -4.71 32.53 25.06
CA ALA A 180 -4.60 33.93 24.69
C ALA A 180 -4.65 34.89 25.89
N MET A 181 -5.29 34.49 26.99
CA MET A 181 -5.28 35.24 28.24
C MET A 181 -3.97 35.11 29.02
N VAL A 182 -3.43 33.89 29.13
CA VAL A 182 -2.15 33.63 29.83
C VAL A 182 -1.01 34.43 29.22
N ASP A 183 -0.93 34.47 27.88
CA ASP A 183 0.13 35.18 27.16
C ASP A 183 -0.13 36.69 27.01
N GLY A 184 -1.25 37.21 27.55
CA GLY A 184 -1.57 38.64 27.46
C GLY A 184 -2.05 39.11 26.08
N HIS A 185 -2.24 38.22 25.10
CA HIS A 185 -2.68 38.58 23.74
C HIS A 185 -4.04 39.30 23.71
N HIS A 186 -4.93 39.00 24.65
CA HIS A 186 -6.20 39.73 24.83
C HIS A 186 -5.99 41.24 25.10
N GLN A 187 -4.92 41.63 25.79
CA GLN A 187 -4.59 43.05 25.99
C GLN A 187 -4.17 43.73 24.69
N LEU A 188 -3.40 43.04 23.84
CA LEU A 188 -3.05 43.55 22.50
C LEU A 188 -4.27 43.74 21.61
N ALA A 189 -5.28 42.87 21.77
CA ALA A 189 -6.56 43.03 21.08
C ALA A 189 -7.31 44.27 21.58
N ILE A 190 -7.34 44.52 22.90
CA ILE A 190 -7.90 45.74 23.48
C ILE A 190 -7.15 46.98 22.97
N ASP A 191 -5.82 46.94 22.93
CA ASP A 191 -5.00 48.05 22.41
C ASP A 191 -5.35 48.36 20.95
N SER A 192 -5.46 47.32 20.13
CA SER A 192 -5.84 47.44 18.71
C SER A 192 -7.25 48.00 18.55
N LEU A 193 -8.19 47.59 19.39
CA LEU A 193 -9.55 48.12 19.40
C LEU A 193 -9.59 49.59 19.83
N LEU A 194 -8.89 49.96 20.90
CA LEU A 194 -8.81 51.34 21.38
C LEU A 194 -8.16 52.25 20.33
N ALA A 195 -7.07 51.80 19.70
CA ALA A 195 -6.44 52.50 18.58
C ALA A 195 -7.39 52.64 17.38
N GLY A 196 -8.14 51.58 17.05
CA GLY A 196 -9.15 51.58 16.00
C GLY A 196 -10.27 52.58 16.27
N VAL A 197 -10.80 52.62 17.50
CA VAL A 197 -11.83 53.57 17.94
C VAL A 197 -11.30 55.01 17.88
N SER A 198 -10.10 55.26 18.42
CA SER A 198 -9.48 56.59 18.35
C SER A 198 -9.33 57.05 16.90
N GLY A 199 -8.73 56.21 16.04
CA GLY A 199 -8.55 56.53 14.63
C GLY A 199 -9.86 56.68 13.86
N TYR A 200 -10.92 55.97 14.25
CA TYR A 200 -12.25 56.14 13.66
C TYR A 200 -12.85 57.50 14.01
N LEU A 201 -12.75 57.93 15.28
CA LEU A 201 -13.20 59.24 15.73
C LEU A 201 -12.44 60.37 15.01
N ASP A 202 -11.13 60.21 14.80
CA ASP A 202 -10.30 61.20 14.10
C ASP A 202 -10.69 61.33 12.62
N ARG A 203 -10.90 60.20 11.92
CA ARG A 203 -11.19 60.21 10.49
C ARG A 203 -12.63 60.59 10.15
N ASN A 204 -13.58 60.31 11.03
CA ASN A 204 -15.01 60.49 10.78
C ASN A 204 -15.62 61.66 11.54
N GLU A 205 -14.79 62.55 12.11
CA GLU A 205 -15.24 63.69 12.92
C GLU A 205 -16.36 64.50 12.23
N THR A 206 -16.18 64.84 10.94
CA THR A 206 -17.17 65.59 10.16
C THR A 206 -18.50 64.83 9.99
N SER A 207 -18.44 63.52 9.78
CA SER A 207 -19.64 62.69 9.61
C SER A 207 -20.37 62.50 10.94
N LEU A 208 -19.63 62.30 12.04
CA LEU A 208 -20.19 62.22 13.38
C LEU A 208 -20.83 63.54 13.80
N ARG A 209 -20.22 64.68 13.47
CA ARG A 209 -20.79 66.02 13.69
C ARG A 209 -22.11 66.18 12.94
N GLN A 210 -22.14 65.81 11.66
CA GLN A 210 -23.36 65.90 10.85
C GLN A 210 -24.48 65.04 11.44
N ARG A 211 -24.18 63.78 11.80
CA ARG A 211 -25.17 62.89 12.42
C ARG A 211 -25.69 63.42 13.74
N LEU A 212 -24.82 64.00 14.58
CA LEU A 212 -25.27 64.61 15.83
C LEU A 212 -26.20 65.79 15.57
N GLY A 213 -25.87 66.66 14.61
CA GLY A 213 -26.72 67.79 14.23
C GLY A 213 -28.08 67.38 13.65
N GLU A 214 -28.17 66.23 12.97
CA GLU A 214 -29.43 65.67 12.47
C GLU A 214 -30.32 65.11 13.60
N GLU A 215 -29.71 64.57 14.66
CA GLU A 215 -30.39 64.04 15.86
C GLU A 215 -30.63 65.13 16.93
N SER A 216 -29.97 66.28 16.80
CA SER A 216 -30.09 67.39 17.74
C SER A 216 -31.51 67.96 17.74
N PRO A 217 -32.11 68.17 18.93
CA PRO A 217 -33.45 68.73 19.01
C PRO A 217 -33.54 70.10 18.32
N TRP A 218 -34.65 70.36 17.64
CA TRP A 218 -34.89 71.60 16.88
C TRP A 218 -34.74 72.90 17.68
N TRP A 219 -34.78 72.83 19.01
CA TRP A 219 -34.65 73.98 19.91
C TRP A 219 -33.20 74.29 20.33
N VAL A 220 -32.23 73.44 19.98
CA VAL A 220 -30.81 73.64 20.32
C VAL A 220 -30.13 74.56 19.28
N PRO A 221 -29.55 75.70 19.70
CA PRO A 221 -28.76 76.54 18.80
C PRO A 221 -27.49 75.85 18.31
N GLU A 222 -27.15 76.02 17.03
CA GLU A 222 -25.98 75.43 16.36
C GLU A 222 -24.65 75.64 17.13
N PRO A 223 -24.33 76.82 17.70
CA PRO A 223 -23.09 77.02 18.46
C PRO A 223 -23.04 76.20 19.77
N ILE A 224 -24.19 75.90 20.35
CA ILE A 224 -24.28 75.06 21.55
C ILE A 224 -24.04 73.60 21.16
N ASP A 225 -24.63 73.16 20.05
CA ASP A 225 -24.44 71.82 19.51
C ASP A 225 -22.96 71.55 19.19
N ASP A 226 -22.30 72.45 18.45
CA ASP A 226 -20.87 72.35 18.13
C ASP A 226 -20.00 72.26 19.41
N ARG A 227 -20.35 73.05 20.44
CA ARG A 227 -19.64 73.04 21.73
C ARG A 227 -19.81 71.72 22.47
N VAL A 228 -21.01 71.14 22.42
CA VAL A 228 -21.33 69.85 23.02
C VAL A 228 -20.61 68.73 22.28
N PHE A 229 -20.67 68.72 20.94
CA PHE A 229 -19.95 67.76 20.09
C PHE A 229 -18.45 67.76 20.39
N ALA A 230 -17.82 68.94 20.40
CA ALA A 230 -16.40 69.09 20.67
C ALA A 230 -16.03 68.56 22.07
N ARG A 231 -16.81 68.93 23.11
CA ARG A 231 -16.57 68.43 24.47
C ARG A 231 -16.76 66.92 24.61
N LEU A 232 -17.79 66.37 23.98
CA LEU A 232 -18.08 64.95 24.03
C LEU A 232 -16.98 64.14 23.34
N THR A 233 -16.57 64.57 22.15
CA THR A 233 -15.51 63.93 21.37
C THR A 233 -14.19 63.98 22.13
N ASP A 234 -13.81 65.14 22.71
CA ASP A 234 -12.63 65.26 23.57
C ASP A 234 -12.70 64.36 24.81
N ALA A 235 -13.86 64.26 25.45
CA ALA A 235 -14.05 63.38 26.60
C ALA A 235 -13.86 61.90 26.24
N ILE A 236 -14.42 61.46 25.10
CA ILE A 236 -14.26 60.10 24.60
C ILE A 236 -12.79 59.83 24.23
N ARG A 237 -12.13 60.74 23.51
CA ARG A 237 -10.72 60.61 23.15
C ARG A 237 -9.83 60.51 24.39
N ARG A 238 -10.06 61.37 25.39
CA ARG A 238 -9.33 61.31 26.66
C ARG A 238 -9.56 59.99 27.38
N PHE A 239 -10.80 59.50 27.44
CA PHE A 239 -11.12 58.22 28.06
C PHE A 239 -10.44 57.05 27.35
N VAL A 240 -10.51 56.98 26.01
CA VAL A 240 -9.84 55.94 25.22
C VAL A 240 -8.33 55.96 25.42
N ALA A 241 -7.72 57.15 25.43
CA ALA A 241 -6.29 57.32 25.71
C ALA A 241 -5.92 56.91 27.14
N GLU A 242 -6.77 57.20 28.12
CA GLU A 242 -6.59 56.83 29.52
C GLU A 242 -6.63 55.31 29.70
N VAL A 243 -7.65 54.63 29.14
CA VAL A 243 -7.73 53.17 29.14
C VAL A 243 -6.53 52.58 28.38
N GLY A 244 -6.15 53.18 27.25
CA GLY A 244 -5.02 52.75 26.44
C GLY A 244 -3.69 52.80 27.19
N GLY A 245 -3.42 53.91 27.87
CA GLY A 245 -2.14 54.17 28.54
C GLY A 245 -1.98 53.57 29.94
N GLN A 246 -3.05 53.05 30.54
CA GLN A 246 -3.02 52.46 31.89
C GLN A 246 -3.38 50.97 31.83
N PRO A 247 -2.41 50.05 31.94
CA PRO A 247 -2.68 48.61 31.97
C PRO A 247 -3.64 48.18 33.09
N ASP A 248 -3.57 48.85 34.24
CA ASP A 248 -4.35 48.53 35.43
C ASP A 248 -5.71 49.27 35.47
N HIS A 249 -6.12 49.88 34.36
CA HIS A 249 -7.38 50.63 34.29
C HIS A 249 -8.58 49.72 34.58
N GLN A 250 -9.56 50.19 35.37
CA GLN A 250 -10.72 49.37 35.79
C GLN A 250 -11.48 48.73 34.61
N VAL A 251 -11.54 49.41 33.47
CA VAL A 251 -12.16 48.87 32.25
C VAL A 251 -11.42 47.63 31.76
N ARG A 252 -10.08 47.64 31.70
CA ARG A 252 -9.27 46.49 31.28
C ARG A 252 -9.46 45.32 32.24
N LEU A 253 -9.37 45.59 33.54
CA LEU A 253 -9.59 44.56 34.56
C LEU A 253 -10.99 43.94 34.47
N HIS A 254 -12.02 44.75 34.21
CA HIS A 254 -13.38 44.23 34.02
C HIS A 254 -13.48 43.37 32.76
N PHE A 255 -12.82 43.74 31.66
CA PHE A 255 -12.76 42.90 30.47
C PHE A 255 -12.10 41.55 30.77
N ASP A 256 -11.01 41.54 31.54
CA ASP A 256 -10.32 40.29 31.93
C ASP A 256 -11.22 39.40 32.79
N GLU A 257 -11.92 39.97 33.77
CA GLU A 257 -12.89 39.23 34.59
C GLU A 257 -13.97 38.60 33.72
N ARG A 258 -14.54 39.36 32.78
CA ARG A 258 -15.57 38.87 31.85
C ARG A 258 -15.04 37.80 30.90
N ALA A 259 -13.79 37.92 30.44
CA ALA A 259 -13.17 36.92 29.60
C ALA A 259 -12.92 35.60 30.36
N ARG A 260 -12.49 35.68 31.62
CA ARG A 260 -12.36 34.51 32.50
C ARG A 260 -13.70 33.84 32.78
N ASP A 261 -14.75 34.61 33.10
CA ASP A 261 -16.11 34.10 33.26
C ASP A 261 -16.61 33.40 31.98
N LEU A 262 -16.35 33.99 30.81
CA LEU A 262 -16.71 33.38 29.54
C LEU A 262 -15.99 32.05 29.32
N VAL A 263 -14.68 31.95 29.62
CA VAL A 263 -13.95 30.68 29.55
C VAL A 263 -14.60 29.61 30.44
N GLU A 264 -14.95 29.95 31.66
CA GLU A 264 -15.57 28.99 32.58
C GLU A 264 -16.97 28.57 32.10
N ARG A 265 -17.75 29.52 31.60
CA ARG A 265 -19.07 29.23 31.02
C ARG A 265 -18.96 28.39 29.74
N LEU A 266 -17.96 28.59 28.89
CA LEU A 266 -17.71 27.75 27.71
C LEU A 266 -17.37 26.29 28.08
N ARG A 267 -16.89 26.04 29.30
CA ARG A 267 -16.59 24.68 29.81
C ARG A 267 -17.79 24.01 30.44
N THR A 268 -18.67 24.78 31.07
CA THR A 268 -19.68 24.25 32.01
C THR A 268 -21.13 24.47 31.55
N SER A 269 -21.37 25.42 30.63
CA SER A 269 -22.72 25.78 30.20
C SER A 269 -23.21 24.92 29.03
N PRO A 270 -24.31 24.15 29.20
CA PRO A 270 -24.88 23.36 28.10
C PRO A 270 -25.47 24.25 26.99
N GLU A 271 -25.88 25.48 27.29
CA GLU A 271 -26.39 26.42 26.29
C GLU A 271 -25.28 26.88 25.33
N LEU A 272 -24.09 27.18 25.87
CA LEU A 272 -22.94 27.59 25.06
C LEU A 272 -22.34 26.42 24.28
N GLU A 273 -22.40 25.21 24.84
CA GLU A 273 -22.06 23.99 24.12
C GLU A 273 -22.97 23.82 22.90
N ALA A 274 -24.29 23.86 23.09
CA ALA A 274 -25.26 23.76 22.00
C ALA A 274 -25.04 24.86 20.94
N ARG A 275 -24.80 26.10 21.36
CA ARG A 275 -24.54 27.21 20.45
C ARG A 275 -23.23 27.04 19.68
N GLY A 276 -22.19 26.53 20.34
CA GLY A 276 -20.90 26.23 19.71
C GLY A 276 -21.02 25.11 18.68
N GLU A 277 -21.77 24.07 18.99
CA GLU A 277 -22.05 22.96 18.06
C GLU A 277 -22.86 23.42 16.84
N GLU A 278 -23.85 24.30 17.05
CA GLU A 278 -24.62 24.92 15.96
C GLU A 278 -23.72 25.75 15.03
N LEU A 279 -22.88 26.62 15.58
CA LEU A 279 -21.93 27.43 14.80
C LEU A 279 -20.92 26.54 14.06
N LYS A 280 -20.41 25.48 14.71
CA LYS A 280 -19.53 24.49 14.07
C LYS A 280 -20.23 23.82 12.89
N ALA A 281 -21.47 23.38 13.06
CA ALA A 281 -22.25 22.77 11.98
C ALA A 281 -22.49 23.74 10.81
N GLN A 282 -22.81 25.00 11.10
CA GLN A 282 -22.97 26.04 10.07
C GLN A 282 -21.68 26.30 9.29
N LEU A 283 -20.53 26.37 9.99
CA LEU A 283 -19.22 26.55 9.36
C LEU A 283 -18.86 25.34 8.48
N LEU A 284 -19.01 24.12 8.99
CA LEU A 284 -18.74 22.89 8.23
C LEU A 284 -19.64 22.74 7.01
N ALA A 285 -20.90 23.20 7.10
CA ALA A 285 -21.83 23.20 5.97
C ALA A 285 -21.57 24.33 4.96
N HIS A 286 -20.68 25.29 5.26
CA HIS A 286 -20.46 26.46 4.42
C HIS A 286 -19.73 26.08 3.11
N PRO A 287 -20.21 26.54 1.93
CA PRO A 287 -19.58 26.22 0.63
C PRO A 287 -18.08 26.56 0.56
N SER A 288 -17.65 27.59 1.29
CA SER A 288 -16.24 27.99 1.36
C SER A 288 -15.33 26.92 1.97
N VAL A 289 -15.83 26.09 2.89
CA VAL A 289 -15.02 25.00 3.48
C VAL A 289 -14.75 23.92 2.43
N ARG A 290 -15.74 23.61 1.60
CA ARG A 290 -15.59 22.69 0.47
C ARG A 290 -14.59 23.22 -0.57
N ALA A 291 -14.78 24.47 -0.98
CA ALA A 291 -13.90 25.13 -1.94
C ALA A 291 -12.45 25.16 -1.43
N TRP A 292 -12.26 25.54 -0.16
CA TRP A 292 -10.95 25.56 0.47
C TRP A 292 -10.29 24.17 0.54
N THR A 293 -11.05 23.13 0.90
CA THR A 293 -10.54 21.75 0.96
C THR A 293 -10.13 21.24 -0.42
N SER A 294 -10.91 21.56 -1.46
CA SER A 294 -10.57 21.23 -2.85
C SER A 294 -9.28 21.92 -3.30
N THR A 295 -9.11 23.21 -2.98
CA THR A 295 -7.87 23.94 -3.32
C THR A 295 -6.67 23.36 -2.57
N LEU A 296 -6.82 23.06 -1.28
CA LEU A 296 -5.75 22.41 -0.50
C LEU A 296 -5.32 21.06 -1.10
N TRP A 297 -6.28 20.25 -1.55
CA TRP A 297 -5.98 18.99 -2.23
C TRP A 297 -5.20 19.23 -3.52
N GLN A 298 -5.62 20.19 -4.34
CA GLN A 298 -4.95 20.52 -5.59
C GLN A 298 -3.52 21.02 -5.37
N ASP A 299 -3.33 21.91 -4.39
CA ASP A 299 -2.02 22.43 -4.03
C ASP A 299 -1.10 21.31 -3.52
N LEU A 300 -1.63 20.42 -2.66
CA LEU A 300 -0.89 19.27 -2.15
C LEU A 300 -0.54 18.29 -3.28
N LYS A 301 -1.49 17.98 -4.16
CA LYS A 301 -1.29 17.11 -5.33
C LYS A 301 -0.20 17.68 -6.23
N SER A 302 -0.27 18.96 -6.56
CA SER A 302 0.76 19.64 -7.37
C SER A 302 2.12 19.55 -6.69
N ALA A 303 2.20 19.90 -5.40
CA ALA A 303 3.46 19.82 -4.66
C ALA A 303 4.04 18.40 -4.63
N MET A 304 3.20 17.37 -4.50
CA MET A 304 3.62 15.97 -4.53
C MET A 304 4.11 15.55 -5.92
N VAL A 305 3.41 15.92 -6.99
CA VAL A 305 3.82 15.62 -8.38
C VAL A 305 5.13 16.35 -8.71
N ASP A 306 5.24 17.63 -8.34
CA ASP A 306 6.44 18.43 -8.56
C ASP A 306 7.65 17.86 -7.79
N ALA A 307 7.46 17.53 -6.51
CA ALA A 307 8.50 16.88 -5.71
C ALA A 307 8.83 15.48 -6.26
N ALA A 308 7.84 14.73 -6.74
CA ALA A 308 8.08 13.42 -7.32
C ALA A 308 8.76 13.51 -8.68
N GLY A 309 8.63 14.60 -9.44
CA GLY A 309 9.29 14.83 -10.72
C GLY A 309 10.69 15.46 -10.61
N ASP A 310 10.99 16.18 -9.53
CA ASP A 310 12.31 16.78 -9.29
C ASP A 310 13.31 15.76 -8.71
N PRO A 311 14.40 15.42 -9.44
CA PRO A 311 15.45 14.51 -8.95
C PRO A 311 16.15 14.97 -7.67
N LYS A 312 16.04 16.26 -7.30
CA LYS A 312 16.67 16.83 -6.11
C LYS A 312 15.68 17.08 -4.96
N SER A 313 14.44 16.62 -5.07
CA SER A 313 13.45 16.88 -4.02
C SER A 313 13.79 16.16 -2.71
N GLU A 314 13.38 16.77 -1.60
CA GLU A 314 13.51 16.14 -0.28
C GLU A 314 12.68 14.85 -0.18
N LEU A 315 11.58 14.75 -0.93
CA LEU A 315 10.76 13.54 -1.01
C LEU A 315 11.56 12.37 -1.60
N ARG A 316 12.23 12.58 -2.74
CA ARG A 316 13.07 11.54 -3.36
C ARG A 316 14.26 11.19 -2.48
N ALA A 317 14.92 12.19 -1.90
CA ALA A 317 16.03 11.96 -0.96
C ALA A 317 15.61 11.10 0.25
N ARG A 318 14.41 11.32 0.80
CA ARG A 318 13.88 10.50 1.91
C ARG A 318 13.46 9.10 1.47
N LEU A 319 12.95 8.93 0.26
CA LEU A 319 12.64 7.60 -0.30
C LEU A 319 13.92 6.78 -0.51
N GLU A 320 14.97 7.40 -1.05
CA GLU A 320 16.28 6.77 -1.23
C GLU A 320 16.92 6.38 0.11
N ASP A 321 16.95 7.30 1.08
CA ASP A 321 17.46 7.03 2.43
C ASP A 321 16.64 5.94 3.14
N GLY A 322 15.31 5.90 2.92
CA GLY A 322 14.44 4.85 3.42
C GLY A 322 14.75 3.47 2.82
N ILE A 323 15.00 3.41 1.50
CA ILE A 323 15.35 2.16 0.80
C ILE A 323 16.69 1.60 1.29
N VAL A 324 17.67 2.46 1.55
CA VAL A 324 19.00 2.05 2.03
C VAL A 324 18.95 1.55 3.48
N ARG A 325 17.95 1.97 4.27
CA ARG A 325 17.81 1.61 5.70
C ARG A 325 16.94 0.39 5.98
N LEU A 326 16.26 -0.17 4.98
CA LEU A 326 15.44 -1.39 5.08
C LEU A 326 16.31 -2.66 5.13
#